data_AF-A0A349BCU3-F1
#
_entry.id   AF-A0A349BCU3-F1
#
_cell.length_a   1.000
_cell.length_b   1.000
_cell.length_c   1.000
_cell.angle_alpha   90.00
_cell.angle_beta   90.00
_cell.angle_gamma   90.00
#
_symmetry.space_group_name_H-M   'P 1'
#
loop_
_entity.id
_entity.type
_entity.pdbx_description
1 polymer ?
#
loop_
_entity_poly.entity_id
_entity_poly.type
_entity_poly.pdbx_seq_one_letter_code
_entity_poly.pdbx_strand_id
1 'polypeptide(L)' 'MSGPDLTDDDLDASRTRLRAWLAEHPDPDGPTLAAAGLVAPHYPPPWGVGAGPELQLLIDAELAQAGVTGPD' A
#
# COMPACT_ATOMS: atom_id res chain seq x y z
N MET A 1 10.62 19.98 4.86
CA MET A 1 11.17 18.96 5.77
C MET A 1 10.84 17.60 5.15
N SER A 2 11.64 17.11 4.21
CA SER A 2 11.54 15.70 3.83
C SER A 2 12.11 14.88 4.98
N GLY A 3 11.32 13.95 5.53
CA GLY A 3 11.84 12.91 6.40
C GLY A 3 12.89 12.07 5.65
N PRO A 4 13.63 11.18 6.35
CA PRO A 4 14.57 10.32 5.66
C PRO A 4 13.83 9.58 4.54
N ASP A 5 14.40 9.64 3.34
CA ASP A 5 14.01 8.84 2.20
C ASP A 5 13.94 7.36 2.64
N LEU A 6 12.93 6.62 2.20
CA LEU A 6 12.80 5.22 2.58
C LEU A 6 14.00 4.47 2.02
N THR A 7 14.62 3.64 2.85
CA THR A 7 15.72 2.81 2.34
C THR A 7 15.17 1.73 1.42
N ASP A 8 16.02 1.18 0.56
CA ASP A 8 15.64 0.02 -0.27
C ASP A 8 15.15 -1.15 0.61
N ASP A 9 15.76 -1.35 1.78
CA ASP A 9 15.34 -2.36 2.75
C ASP A 9 13.91 -2.09 3.31
N ASP A 10 13.56 -0.82 3.54
CA ASP A 10 12.21 -0.44 4.00
C ASP A 10 11.16 -0.69 2.91
N LEU A 11 11.49 -0.40 1.65
CA LEU A 11 10.63 -0.65 0.50
C LEU A 11 10.46 -2.15 0.27
N ASP A 12 11.52 -2.94 0.36
CA ASP A 12 11.45 -4.40 0.24
C ASP A 12 10.64 -5.03 1.37
N ALA A 13 10.83 -4.57 2.62
CA ALA A 13 10.00 -5.02 3.74
C ALA A 13 8.51 -4.67 3.52
N SER A 14 8.22 -3.49 2.96
CA SER A 14 6.86 -3.06 2.63
C SER A 14 6.26 -3.91 1.52
N ARG A 15 7.03 -4.22 0.48
CA ARG A 15 6.64 -5.13 -0.61
C ARG A 15 6.28 -6.51 -0.10
N THR A 16 7.12 -7.09 0.76
CA THR A 16 6.86 -8.40 1.35
C THR A 16 5.56 -8.42 2.14
N ARG A 17 5.32 -7.40 2.97
CA ARG A 17 4.08 -7.29 3.76
C ARG A 17 2.84 -7.14 2.88
N LEU A 18 2.91 -6.28 1.87
CA LEU A 18 1.80 -6.05 0.95
C LEU A 18 1.46 -7.31 0.15
N ARG A 19 2.47 -8.02 -0.36
CA ARG A 19 2.26 -9.30 -1.07
C ARG A 19 1.66 -10.39 -0.19
N ALA A 20 2.11 -10.49 1.05
CA ALA A 20 1.52 -11.43 2.00
C ALA A 20 0.04 -11.12 2.22
N TRP A 21 -0.28 -9.84 2.45
CA TRP A 21 -1.66 -9.40 2.62
C TRP A 21 -2.53 -9.68 1.37
N LEU A 22 -2.03 -9.37 0.17
CA LEU A 22 -2.74 -9.65 -1.09
C LEU A 22 -2.96 -11.15 -1.33
N ALA A 23 -2.04 -12.01 -0.86
CA ALA A 23 -2.23 -13.46 -0.94
C ALA A 23 -3.33 -13.95 0.03
N GLU A 24 -3.50 -13.30 1.17
CA GLU A 24 -4.58 -13.57 2.14
C GLU A 24 -5.92 -12.96 1.69
N HIS A 25 -5.87 -11.91 0.86
CA HIS A 25 -7.01 -11.15 0.35
C HIS A 25 -6.99 -11.07 -1.18
N PRO A 26 -7.30 -12.18 -1.90
CA PRO A 26 -7.17 -12.23 -3.37
C PRO A 26 -8.20 -11.38 -4.13
N ASP A 27 -9.28 -10.96 -3.47
CA ASP A 27 -10.34 -10.10 -4.04
C ASP A 27 -10.89 -9.16 -2.95
N PRO A 28 -10.11 -8.16 -2.51
CA PRO A 28 -10.51 -7.29 -1.41
C PRO A 28 -11.54 -6.25 -1.90
N ASP A 29 -12.64 -6.12 -1.18
CA ASP A 29 -13.61 -5.05 -1.42
C ASP A 29 -13.11 -3.68 -0.93
N GLY A 30 -13.82 -2.61 -1.31
CA GLY A 30 -13.49 -1.24 -0.91
C GLY A 30 -13.31 -1.05 0.61
N PRO A 31 -14.22 -1.55 1.46
CA PRO A 31 -14.06 -1.52 2.92
C PRO A 31 -12.82 -2.26 3.42
N THR A 32 -12.49 -3.42 2.84
CA THR A 32 -11.28 -4.20 3.19
C THR A 32 -10.01 -3.42 2.83
N LEU A 33 -9.97 -2.81 1.64
CA LEU A 33 -8.87 -1.93 1.24
C LEU A 33 -8.74 -0.70 2.14
N ALA A 34 -9.87 -0.09 2.53
CA ALA A 34 -9.88 1.07 3.43
C ALA A 34 -9.38 0.71 4.83
N ALA A 35 -9.76 -0.45 5.36
CA ALA A 35 -9.28 -0.96 6.65
C ALA A 35 -7.76 -1.25 6.63
N ALA A 36 -7.22 -1.64 5.48
CA ALA A 36 -5.78 -1.80 5.26
C ALA A 36 -5.04 -0.48 4.96
N GLY A 37 -5.76 0.65 4.81
CA GLY A 37 -5.18 1.94 4.46
C GLY A 37 -4.73 2.05 3.00
N LEU A 38 -5.20 1.18 2.11
CA LEU A 38 -4.76 1.08 0.71
C LEU A 38 -5.60 1.91 -0.27
N VAL A 39 -6.74 2.48 0.17
CA VAL A 39 -7.56 3.38 -0.67
C VAL A 39 -6.91 4.75 -0.85
N ALA A 40 -6.31 5.29 0.22
CA ALA A 40 -5.59 6.56 0.20
C ALA A 40 -4.27 6.41 0.97
N PRO A 41 -3.29 5.66 0.44
CA PRO A 41 -2.13 5.23 1.23
C PRO A 41 -1.23 6.40 1.68
N HIS A 42 -1.26 7.53 0.99
CA HIS A 42 -0.58 8.76 1.38
C HIS A 42 -1.19 9.47 2.61
N TYR A 43 -2.43 9.15 3.00
CA TYR A 43 -3.02 9.71 4.22
C TYR A 43 -2.33 9.13 5.47
N PRO A 44 -2.21 9.90 6.57
CA PRO A 44 -1.66 9.38 7.80
C PRO A 44 -2.60 8.34 8.43
N PRO A 45 -2.08 7.49 9.33
CA PRO A 45 -2.90 6.60 10.14
C PRO A 45 -3.97 7.36 10.95
N PRO A 46 -5.15 6.76 11.18
CA PRO A 46 -5.56 5.41 10.74
C PRO A 46 -6.14 5.34 9.32
N TRP A 47 -6.25 6.46 8.59
CA TRP A 47 -6.95 6.51 7.30
C TRP A 47 -6.10 6.07 6.09
N GLY A 48 -4.78 5.97 6.29
CA GLY A 48 -3.81 5.47 5.32
C GLY A 48 -2.52 5.04 6.03
N VAL A 49 -1.48 4.77 5.27
CA VAL A 49 -0.19 4.29 5.80
C VAL A 49 0.90 5.37 5.82
N GLY A 50 0.55 6.62 5.50
CA GLY A 50 1.47 7.75 5.41
C GLY A 50 2.51 7.57 4.29
N ALA A 51 2.12 6.94 3.19
CA ALA A 51 3.03 6.64 2.08
C ALA A 51 3.63 7.92 1.48
N GLY A 52 4.97 7.99 1.53
CA GLY A 52 5.73 8.91 0.69
C GLY A 52 5.67 8.50 -0.79
N PRO A 53 6.28 9.30 -1.69
CA PRO A 53 6.23 9.07 -3.14
C PRO A 53 6.65 7.66 -3.57
N GLU A 54 7.75 7.16 -3.01
CA GLU A 54 8.34 5.86 -3.34
C GLU A 54 7.42 4.72 -2.92
N LEU A 55 6.88 4.79 -1.70
CA LEU A 55 5.97 3.78 -1.17
C LEU A 55 4.62 3.80 -1.89
N GLN A 56 4.13 4.97 -2.28
CA GLN A 56 2.90 5.10 -3.08
C GLN A 56 3.05 4.35 -4.41
N LEU A 57 4.14 4.57 -5.15
CA LEU A 57 4.41 3.88 -6.42
C LEU A 57 4.54 2.36 -6.23
N LEU A 58 5.18 1.92 -5.14
CA LEU A 58 5.29 0.51 -4.81
C LEU A 58 3.93 -0.12 -4.55
N ILE A 59 3.09 0.54 -3.74
CA ILE A 59 1.74 0.07 -3.44
C ILE A 59 0.91 -0.03 -4.72
N ASP A 60 0.89 1.02 -5.54
CA ASP A 60 0.13 1.05 -6.79
C ASP A 60 0.57 -0.07 -7.75
N ALA A 61 1.88 -0.33 -7.85
CA ALA A 61 2.42 -1.40 -8.68
C ALA A 61 2.02 -2.80 -8.20
N GLU A 62 2.05 -3.07 -6.89
CA GLU A 62 1.65 -4.38 -6.34
C GLU A 62 0.14 -4.60 -6.42
N LEU A 63 -0.68 -3.57 -6.18
CA LEU A 63 -2.13 -3.64 -6.38
C LEU A 63 -2.48 -3.96 -7.84
N ALA A 64 -1.85 -3.24 -8.78
CA ALA A 64 -2.04 -3.47 -10.21
C ALA A 64 -1.61 -4.89 -10.63
N GLN A 65 -0.48 -5.40 -10.11
CA GLN A 65 -0.05 -6.77 -10.38
C GLN A 65 -1.00 -7.83 -9.81
N ALA A 66 -1.64 -7.55 -8.68
CA ALA A 66 -2.66 -8.42 -8.09
C ALA A 66 -4.04 -8.31 -8.78
N GLY A 67 -4.19 -7.41 -9.77
CA GLY A 67 -5.48 -7.16 -10.42
C GLY A 67 -6.47 -6.40 -9.55
N VAL A 68 -6.00 -5.79 -8.46
CA VAL A 68 -6.81 -4.97 -7.55
C VAL A 68 -6.85 -3.55 -8.09
N THR A 69 -7.96 -3.17 -8.71
CA THR A 69 -8.25 -1.77 -9.06
C THR A 69 -8.87 -1.06 -7.86
N GLY A 70 -8.45 0.18 -7.61
CA GLY A 70 -9.04 1.02 -6.56
C GLY A 70 -10.56 1.19 -6.72
N PRO A 71 -11.29 1.56 -5.65
CA PRO A 71 -12.73 1.76 -5.73
C PRO A 71 -13.07 2.84 -6.77
N ASP A 72 -14.02 2.53 -7.66
CA ASP A 72 -14.64 3.49 -8.59
C ASP A 72 -15.48 4.54 -7.85
#